data_AF-A0A1Q7WYD1-F1
#
_entry.id   AF-A0A1Q7WYD1-F1
#
_cell.length_a   1.000
_cell.length_b   1.000
_cell.length_c   1.000
_cell.angle_alpha   90.00
_cell.angle_beta   90.00
_cell.angle_gamma   90.00
#
_symmetry.space_group_name_H-M   'P 1'
#
loop_
_entity.id
_entity.type
_entity.pdbx_description
1 polymer ?
#
loop_
_entity_poly.entity_id
_entity_poly.type
_entity_poly.pdbx_seq_one_letter_code
_entity_poly.pdbx_strand_id
1 'polypeptide(L)'
;MYAELGFIAVNGGDRGYAYLLYPHRPIVAYDTHSGELLNEYCVAFPDRSEPSPRQRLPDADDVLAKWMSLRAGERELISVANMHVPGRQVDPGQVRRDLIRLREWRARRVDAAA
;
A
#
# COMPACT_ATOMS: atom_id res chain seq x y z
N MET A 1 9.72 -1.36 11.95
CA MET A 1 9.33 -1.30 10.52
C MET A 1 9.06 0.13 10.10
N TYR A 2 7.93 0.76 10.48
CA TYR A 2 7.62 2.15 10.08
C TYR A 2 8.75 3.15 10.41
N ALA A 3 9.25 3.15 11.64
CA ALA A 3 10.33 4.06 12.06
C ALA A 3 11.64 3.92 11.25
N GLU A 4 11.89 2.76 10.62
CA GLU A 4 13.12 2.50 9.84
C GLU A 4 12.90 2.58 8.33
N LEU A 5 11.70 2.21 7.86
CA LEU A 5 11.40 2.08 6.44
C LEU A 5 10.56 3.24 5.90
N GLY A 6 9.79 3.91 6.75
CA GLY A 6 8.81 4.95 6.38
C GLY A 6 7.47 4.40 5.89
N PHE A 7 7.26 3.09 5.99
CA PHE A 7 6.02 2.40 5.60
C PHE A 7 5.82 1.13 6.43
N ILE A 8 4.62 0.56 6.34
CA ILE A 8 4.27 -0.74 6.94
C ILE A 8 3.97 -1.73 5.81
N ALA A 9 4.43 -2.97 5.96
CA ALA A 9 4.08 -4.07 5.07
C ALA A 9 3.13 -5.04 5.79
N VAL A 10 1.96 -5.27 5.22
CA VAL A 10 0.92 -6.15 5.79
C VAL A 10 0.67 -7.29 4.82
N ASN A 11 0.62 -8.53 5.33
CA ASN A 11 0.34 -9.70 4.50
C ASN A 11 -1.16 -9.75 4.14
N GLY A 12 -1.48 -10.08 2.89
CA GLY A 12 -2.85 -10.36 2.42
C GLY A 12 -3.39 -11.74 2.82
N GLY A 13 -2.75 -12.40 3.80
CA GLY A 13 -3.07 -13.76 4.24
C GLY A 13 -2.33 -14.82 3.43
N ASP A 14 -2.96 -15.98 3.21
CA ASP A 14 -2.30 -17.12 2.54
C ASP A 14 -2.33 -17.04 1.01
N ARG A 15 -2.64 -15.86 0.46
CA ARG A 15 -2.96 -15.67 -0.97
C ARG A 15 -1.78 -15.23 -1.83
N GLY A 16 -0.57 -15.17 -1.27
CA GLY A 16 0.66 -14.88 -2.03
C GLY A 16 0.89 -13.40 -2.37
N TYR A 17 0.07 -12.46 -1.89
CA TYR A 17 0.30 -11.02 -2.03
C TYR A 17 0.30 -10.31 -0.69
N ALA A 18 0.82 -9.08 -0.69
CA ALA A 18 0.92 -8.22 0.47
C ALA A 18 0.69 -6.76 0.06
N TYR A 19 0.57 -5.90 1.07
CA TYR A 19 0.31 -4.48 0.92
C TYR A 19 1.43 -3.64 1.52
N LEU A 20 1.79 -2.56 0.86
CA LEU A 20 2.58 -1.48 1.43
C LEU A 20 1.65 -0.32 1.79
N LEU A 21 1.68 0.06 3.07
CA LEU A 21 0.92 1.16 3.65
C LEU A 21 1.89 2.31 3.89
N TYR A 22 1.71 3.36 3.10
CA TYR A 22 2.47 4.59 3.18
C TYR A 22 1.65 5.66 3.90
N PRO A 23 2.28 6.51 4.74
CA PRO A 23 1.60 7.67 5.29
C PRO A 23 1.23 8.60 4.14
N HIS A 24 -0.01 9.07 4.14
CA HIS A 24 -0.51 10.02 3.15
C HIS A 24 -0.38 9.64 1.67
N ARG A 25 -0.35 8.34 1.36
CA ARG A 25 -0.33 7.84 -0.03
C ARG A 25 -1.22 6.60 -0.19
N PRO A 26 -1.53 6.21 -1.43
CA PRO A 26 -2.28 4.98 -1.71
C PRO A 26 -1.64 3.74 -1.09
N ILE A 27 -2.48 2.74 -0.82
CA ILE A 27 -2.02 1.41 -0.47
C ILE A 27 -1.59 0.73 -1.77
N VAL A 28 -0.41 0.11 -1.77
CA VAL A 28 0.10 -0.62 -2.94
C VAL A 28 0.07 -2.12 -2.67
N ALA A 29 -0.70 -2.89 -3.45
CA ALA A 29 -0.63 -4.35 -3.44
C ALA A 29 0.50 -4.84 -4.34
N TYR A 30 1.18 -5.90 -3.90
CA TYR A 30 2.24 -6.56 -4.67
C TYR A 30 2.27 -8.06 -4.42
N ASP A 31 2.71 -8.82 -5.42
CA ASP A 31 2.96 -10.25 -5.31
C ASP A 31 4.20 -10.51 -4.45
N THR A 32 4.07 -11.34 -3.42
CA THR A 32 5.16 -11.57 -2.45
C THR A 32 6.30 -12.40 -3.00
N HIS A 33 6.06 -13.19 -4.06
CA HIS A 33 7.06 -14.04 -4.69
C HIS A 33 7.87 -13.25 -5.72
N SER A 34 7.22 -12.66 -6.72
CA SER A 34 7.84 -11.93 -7.82
C SER A 34 8.19 -10.48 -7.46
N GLY A 35 7.45 -9.86 -6.53
CA GLY A 35 7.53 -8.43 -6.26
C GLY A 35 6.80 -7.57 -7.29
N GLU A 36 6.00 -8.17 -8.17
CA GLU A 36 5.16 -7.47 -9.14
C GLU A 36 4.12 -6.59 -8.44
N LEU A 37 3.93 -5.36 -8.91
CA LEU A 37 2.91 -4.46 -8.36
C LEU A 37 1.56 -4.82 -9.00
N LEU A 38 0.55 -5.04 -8.15
CA LEU A 38 -0.76 -5.50 -8.59
C LEU A 38 -1.72 -4.34 -8.76
N ASN A 39 -1.93 -3.53 -7.71
CA ASN A 39 -2.90 -2.44 -7.71
C ASN A 39 -2.50 -1.31 -6.73
N GLU A 40 -3.00 -0.11 -7.00
CA GLU A 40 -3.04 1.01 -6.07
C GLU A 40 -4.47 1.21 -5.56
N TYR A 41 -4.68 1.22 -4.24
CA TYR A 41 -5.97 1.50 -3.60
C TYR A 41 -5.99 2.91 -3.05
N CYS A 42 -6.96 3.69 -3.51
CA CYS A 42 -7.14 5.09 -3.17
C CYS A 42 -8.50 5.33 -2.50
N VAL A 43 -8.59 6.36 -1.65
CA VAL A 43 -9.88 6.86 -1.15
C VAL A 43 -10.44 7.87 -2.14
N ALA A 44 -11.69 7.68 -2.54
CA ALA A 44 -12.49 8.77 -3.09
C ALA A 44 -13.20 9.48 -1.94
N PHE A 45 -13.07 10.81 -1.88
CA PHE A 45 -13.84 11.61 -0.93
C PHE A 45 -15.33 11.62 -1.36
N PRO A 46 -16.26 11.70 -0.39
CA PRO A 46 -17.69 11.47 -0.63
C PRO A 46 -18.41 12.51 -1.50
N ASP A 47 -17.73 13.57 -1.96
CA ASP A 47 -18.30 14.56 -2.89
C ASP A 47 -18.39 14.03 -4.35
N ARG A 48 -17.91 12.80 -4.62
CA ARG A 48 -18.13 12.01 -5.85
C ARG A 48 -17.67 12.64 -7.16
N SER A 49 -17.06 13.82 -7.14
CA SER A 49 -16.32 14.33 -8.28
C SER A 49 -15.10 13.45 -8.50
N GLU A 50 -15.08 12.70 -9.61
CA GLU A 50 -13.86 12.03 -10.03
C GLU A 50 -12.79 13.11 -10.28
N PRO A 51 -11.64 13.05 -9.59
CA PRO A 51 -10.55 13.95 -9.88
C PRO A 51 -10.09 13.71 -11.31
N SER A 52 -9.74 14.79 -12.00
CA SER A 52 -9.18 14.71 -13.35
C SER A 52 -8.03 13.69 -13.40
N PRO A 53 -7.81 12.97 -14.52
CA PRO A 53 -6.68 12.03 -14.64
C PRO A 53 -5.30 12.63 -14.34
N ARG A 54 -5.17 13.98 -14.41
CA ARG A 54 -3.94 14.72 -14.09
C ARG A 54 -3.92 15.32 -12.69
N GLN A 55 -5.05 15.28 -11.98
CA GLN A 55 -5.18 15.77 -10.62
C GLN A 55 -4.68 14.68 -9.67
N ARG A 56 -3.60 14.98 -8.95
CA ARG A 56 -3.21 14.16 -7.80
C ARG A 56 -4.37 14.18 -6.81
N LEU A 57 -4.67 13.02 -6.22
CA LEU A 57 -5.59 12.99 -5.09
C LEU A 57 -5.07 13.92 -3.99
N PRO A 58 -5.97 14.49 -3.15
CA PRO A 58 -5.56 15.20 -1.95
C PRO A 58 -4.56 14.34 -1.19
N ASP A 59 -3.56 14.96 -0.55
CA ASP A 59 -2.66 14.28 0.38
C ASP A 59 -3.54 13.41 1.27
N ALA A 60 -3.35 12.09 1.18
CA ALA A 60 -4.32 11.16 1.73
C ALA A 60 -4.29 11.31 3.25
N ASP A 61 -5.13 12.14 3.82
CA ASP A 61 -5.32 12.13 5.25
C ASP A 61 -5.64 10.67 5.60
N ASP A 62 -4.96 10.10 6.59
CA ASP A 62 -4.75 8.64 6.79
C ASP A 62 -6.06 7.85 7.06
N VAL A 63 -7.20 8.36 6.67
CA VAL A 63 -8.55 7.82 6.75
C VAL A 63 -8.63 6.42 6.15
N LEU A 64 -7.97 6.09 5.01
CA LEU A 64 -7.99 4.71 4.51
C LEU A 64 -7.28 3.77 5.45
N ALA A 65 -6.06 4.13 5.85
CA ALA A 65 -5.23 3.32 6.74
C ALA A 65 -5.90 3.19 8.13
N LYS A 66 -6.48 4.27 8.64
CA LYS A 66 -7.26 4.31 9.89
C LYS A 66 -8.54 3.48 9.78
N TRP A 67 -9.30 3.60 8.69
CA TRP A 67 -10.52 2.81 8.44
C TRP A 67 -10.22 1.31 8.31
N MET A 68 -9.14 0.95 7.61
CA MET A 68 -8.61 -0.41 7.55
C MET A 68 -8.21 -0.94 8.93
N SER A 69 -7.54 -0.12 9.74
CA SER A 69 -7.12 -0.53 11.09
C SER A 69 -8.26 -0.64 12.10
N LEU A 70 -9.38 0.07 11.88
CA LEU A 70 -10.48 0.17 12.84
C LEU A 70 -11.70 -0.69 12.49
N ARG A 71 -11.97 -0.96 11.21
CA ARG A 71 -13.25 -1.55 10.78
C ARG A 71 -13.20 -2.55 9.63
N ALA A 72 -12.26 -2.46 8.70
CA ALA A 72 -12.42 -3.11 7.41
C ALA A 72 -11.58 -4.35 7.17
N GLY A 73 -12.23 -5.41 6.68
CA GLY A 73 -11.56 -6.55 6.06
C GLY A 73 -11.18 -6.28 4.61
N GLU A 74 -10.32 -7.12 4.03
CA GLU A 74 -9.87 -7.00 2.64
C GLU A 74 -11.02 -6.84 1.63
N ARG A 75 -12.09 -7.65 1.78
CA ARG A 75 -13.24 -7.61 0.87
C ARG A 75 -13.94 -6.26 0.87
N GLU A 76 -14.06 -5.65 2.04
CA GLU A 76 -14.65 -4.33 2.18
C GLU A 76 -13.76 -3.27 1.56
N LEU A 77 -12.43 -3.35 1.73
CA LEU A 77 -11.47 -2.48 1.05
C LEU A 77 -11.67 -2.49 -0.45
N ILE A 78 -11.68 -3.67 -1.06
CA ILE A 78 -11.85 -3.80 -2.52
C ILE A 78 -13.19 -3.20 -2.97
N SER A 79 -14.25 -3.35 -2.17
CA SER A 79 -15.58 -2.86 -2.53
C SER A 79 -15.76 -1.34 -2.47
N VAL A 80 -14.95 -0.64 -1.65
CA VAL A 80 -15.10 0.81 -1.43
C VAL A 80 -13.91 1.63 -1.93
N ALA A 81 -12.75 1.02 -2.14
CA ALA A 81 -11.57 1.72 -2.64
C ALA A 81 -11.69 2.00 -4.14
N ASN A 82 -11.20 3.17 -4.55
CA ASN A 82 -10.95 3.43 -5.96
C ASN A 82 -9.64 2.74 -6.34
N MET A 83 -9.73 1.76 -7.24
CA MET A 83 -8.59 0.96 -7.66
C MET A 83 -7.99 1.51 -8.96
N HIS A 84 -6.67 1.62 -8.97
CA HIS A 84 -5.91 2.08 -10.13
C HIS A 84 -4.75 1.12 -10.44
N VAL A 85 -4.34 1.14 -11.71
CA VAL A 85 -3.07 0.50 -12.10
C VAL A 85 -1.90 1.15 -11.35
N PRO A 86 -0.86 0.39 -10.99
CA PRO A 86 0.34 0.93 -10.38
C PRO A 86 0.97 2.06 -11.20
N GLY A 87 1.48 3.09 -10.53
CA GLY A 87 2.10 4.26 -11.15
C GLY A 87 1.18 5.46 -11.32
N ARG A 88 -0.09 5.36 -10.91
CA ARG A 88 -1.01 6.52 -11.00
C ARG A 88 -0.65 7.59 -9.98
N GLN A 89 -0.25 7.20 -8.78
CA GLN A 89 0.09 8.16 -7.71
C GLN A 89 1.43 7.89 -7.06
N VAL A 90 1.86 6.63 -6.97
CA VAL A 90 3.15 6.26 -6.40
C VAL A 90 4.08 5.84 -7.53
N ASP A 91 5.29 6.41 -7.57
CA ASP A 91 6.31 6.00 -8.55
C ASP A 91 6.64 4.50 -8.37
N PRO A 92 6.41 3.63 -9.39
CA PRO A 92 6.72 2.22 -9.29
C PRO A 92 8.21 1.95 -9.02
N GLY A 93 9.09 2.84 -9.49
CA GLY A 93 10.52 2.78 -9.20
C GLY A 93 10.82 2.95 -7.71
N GLN A 94 10.14 3.88 -7.05
CA GLN A 94 10.18 4.02 -5.59
C GLN A 94 9.70 2.74 -4.90
N VAL A 95 8.54 2.22 -5.30
CA VAL A 95 7.97 1.01 -4.67
C VAL A 95 8.93 -0.18 -4.78
N ARG A 96 9.55 -0.40 -5.95
CA ARG A 96 10.54 -1.48 -6.14
C ARG A 96 11.75 -1.32 -5.21
N ARG A 97 12.25 -0.10 -5.01
CA ARG A 97 13.34 0.16 -4.05
C ARG A 97 12.89 -0.12 -2.61
N ASP A 98 11.67 0.26 -2.26
CA ASP A 98 11.10 -0.01 -0.94
C ASP A 98 10.94 -1.53 -0.68
N LEU A 99 10.54 -2.31 -1.69
CA LEU A 99 10.49 -3.77 -1.59
C LEU A 99 11.86 -4.41 -1.34
N ILE A 100 12.92 -3.88 -1.97
CA ILE A 100 14.31 -4.32 -1.69
C ILE A 100 14.66 -4.01 -0.23
N ARG A 101 14.44 -2.77 0.22
CA ARG A 101 14.68 -2.36 1.62
C ARG A 101 13.91 -3.22 2.61
N LEU A 102 12.67 -3.59 2.30
CA LEU A 102 11.84 -4.47 3.13
C LEU A 102 12.45 -5.88 3.23
N ARG A 103 12.91 -6.47 2.12
CA ARG A 103 13.57 -7.79 2.11
C ARG A 103 14.81 -7.79 2.99
N GLU A 104 15.68 -6.79 2.83
CA GLU A 104 16.89 -6.64 3.66
C GLU A 104 16.55 -6.44 5.14
N TRP A 105 15.55 -5.61 5.44
CA TRP A 105 15.11 -5.35 6.81
C TRP A 105 14.57 -6.61 7.50
N ARG A 106 13.85 -7.47 6.76
CA ARG A 106 13.36 -8.76 7.25
C ARG A 106 14.52 -9.74 7.47
N ALA A 107 15.46 -9.84 6.53
CA ALA A 107 16.62 -10.72 6.65
C ALA A 107 17.43 -10.43 7.92
N ARG A 108 17.78 -9.16 8.17
CA ARG A 108 18.51 -8.75 9.38
C ARG A 108 17.83 -9.15 10.69
N ARG A 109 16.50 -9.28 10.69
CA ARG A 109 15.73 -9.66 11.88
C ARG A 109 15.58 -11.16 12.07
N VAL A 110 15.60 -11.92 10.97
CA VAL A 110 15.73 -13.38 11.05
C VAL A 110 17.10 -13.71 11.64
N ASP A 111 18.16 -13.07 11.13
CA ASP A 111 19.53 -13.28 11.62
C ASP A 111 19.71 -12.86 13.08
N ALA A 112 19.05 -11.78 13.52
CA ALA A 112 19.12 -11.33 14.91
C ALA A 112 18.28 -12.18 15.90
N ALA A 113 17.37 -13.03 15.39
CA ALA A 113 16.53 -13.91 16.19
C ALA A 113 17.02 -15.37 16.19
N ALA A 114 18.04 -15.68 15.40
CA ALA A 114 18.74 -16.97 15.34
C ALA A 114 19.93 -16.99 16.30
#